data_AF-A0A9D1MB15-F1
#
_entry.id   AF-A0A9D1MB15-F1
#
_cell.length_a   1.000
_cell.length_b   1.000
_cell.length_c   1.000
_cell.angle_alpha   90.00
_cell.angle_beta   90.00
_cell.angle_gamma   90.00
#
_symmetry.space_group_name_H-M   'P 1'
#
loop_
_entity.id
_entity.type
_entity.pdbx_description
1 polymer ?
#
loop_
_entity_poly.entity_id
_entity_poly.type
_entity_poly.pdbx_seq_one_letter_code
_entity_poly.pdbx_strand_id
1 'polypeptide(L)'
;MMILNAIHNALGGIHAEDELKTRTKASVAAAIESKKRARRRMTAAVSAAACAVIFSAAAIGWNIYYTPVYALGIDINPSLELGINRFDIVVSVTGYNEDGIALAESADIKNMSYTDAVDTLLNSDAVKEYTDGGADVVVTVNGGSESKTGEMVTAVESCHSASGMHCYGMSSEDADEARSLGLSMGKYGAYLELKKYDPDITADEVASMTMRDLRERIKSYSGEDYYPGGGQGAAGGECAGDGAGARNGNGAGAQNGSGHHHGRHSE
;
A
#
# COMPACT_ATOMS: atom_id res chain seq x y z
N MET A 1 35.09 -81.34 10.52
CA MET A 1 33.77 -81.53 11.19
C MET A 1 33.84 -81.42 12.72
N MET A 2 34.92 -81.83 13.41
CA MET A 2 35.00 -81.75 14.88
C MET A 2 35.11 -80.33 15.46
N ILE A 3 35.78 -79.40 14.78
CA ILE A 3 36.00 -78.02 15.30
C ILE A 3 34.67 -77.23 15.37
N LEU A 4 33.79 -77.38 14.38
CA LEU A 4 32.49 -76.72 14.36
C LEU A 4 31.58 -77.21 15.51
N ASN A 5 31.69 -78.50 15.85
CA ASN A 5 30.91 -79.13 16.91
C ASN A 5 31.43 -78.75 18.31
N ALA A 6 32.75 -78.59 18.46
CA ALA A 6 33.38 -78.11 19.69
C ALA A 6 33.00 -76.66 19.99
N ILE A 7 32.97 -75.78 18.96
CA ILE A 7 32.52 -74.38 19.11
C ILE A 7 31.03 -74.33 19.46
N HIS A 8 30.20 -75.18 18.84
CA HIS A 8 28.76 -75.23 19.11
C HIS A 8 28.46 -75.70 20.55
N ASN A 9 29.16 -76.73 21.03
CA ASN A 9 29.03 -77.18 22.43
C ASN A 9 29.59 -76.17 23.44
N ALA A 10 30.69 -75.48 23.11
CA ALA A 10 31.27 -74.47 23.99
C ALA A 10 30.38 -73.22 24.15
N LEU A 11 29.60 -72.88 23.11
CA LEU A 11 28.67 -71.74 23.13
C LEU A 11 27.24 -72.13 23.52
N GLY A 12 26.86 -73.41 23.40
CA GLY A 12 25.52 -73.91 23.71
C GLY A 12 25.09 -73.75 25.17
N GLY A 13 26.04 -73.62 26.10
CA GLY A 13 25.75 -73.34 27.51
C GLY A 13 25.50 -71.86 27.82
N ILE A 14 25.80 -70.94 26.89
CA ILE A 14 25.67 -69.50 27.12
C ILE A 14 24.25 -69.06 26.76
N HIS A 15 23.33 -69.16 27.72
CA HIS A 15 21.97 -68.66 27.59
C HIS A 15 21.75 -67.50 28.57
N ALA A 16 21.19 -66.40 28.08
CA ALA A 16 20.76 -65.31 28.96
C ALA A 16 19.54 -65.76 29.77
N GLU A 17 19.59 -65.53 31.09
CA GLU A 17 18.44 -65.75 31.98
C GLU A 17 17.24 -64.90 31.54
N ASP A 18 16.02 -65.41 31.73
CA ASP A 18 14.81 -64.73 31.24
C ASP A 18 14.53 -63.39 31.93
N GLU A 19 15.00 -63.22 33.18
CA GLU A 19 15.00 -61.93 33.85
C GLU A 19 15.88 -60.91 33.11
N LEU A 20 17.08 -61.33 32.67
CA LEU A 20 18.01 -60.49 31.92
C LEU A 20 17.43 -60.10 30.55
N LYS A 21 16.77 -61.03 29.85
CA LYS A 21 16.06 -60.73 28.59
C LYS A 21 14.93 -59.72 28.80
N THR A 22 14.16 -59.87 29.88
CA THR A 22 13.01 -59.00 30.19
C THR A 22 13.47 -57.59 30.53
N ARG A 23 14.48 -57.46 31.40
CA ARG A 23 15.10 -56.17 31.74
C ARG A 23 15.70 -55.47 30.52
N THR A 24 16.37 -56.24 29.65
CA THR A 24 16.96 -55.69 28.42
C THR A 24 15.88 -55.19 27.47
N LYS A 25 14.80 -55.96 27.25
CA LYS A 25 13.66 -55.53 26.42
C LYS A 25 13.00 -54.26 26.97
N ALA A 26 12.77 -54.19 28.29
CA ALA A 26 12.18 -53.01 28.92
C ALA A 26 13.09 -51.78 28.80
N SER A 27 14.40 -51.94 29.00
CA SER A 27 15.39 -50.86 28.84
C SER A 27 15.46 -50.35 27.39
N VAL A 28 15.49 -51.27 26.42
CA VAL A 28 15.49 -50.91 24.99
C VAL A 28 14.17 -50.24 24.60
N ALA A 29 13.02 -50.74 25.06
CA ALA A 29 11.72 -50.12 24.81
C ALA A 29 11.64 -48.70 25.41
N ALA A 30 12.11 -48.50 26.64
CA ALA A 30 12.17 -47.19 27.28
C ALA A 30 13.10 -46.23 26.54
N ALA A 31 14.25 -46.71 26.06
CA ALA A 31 15.19 -45.91 25.26
C ALA A 31 14.62 -45.54 23.88
N ILE A 32 13.84 -46.42 23.26
CA ILE A 32 13.14 -46.13 22.00
C ILE A 32 12.04 -45.08 22.23
N GLU A 33 11.22 -45.24 23.28
CA GLU A 33 10.14 -44.29 23.60
C GLU A 33 10.68 -42.91 24.02
N SER A 34 11.78 -42.85 24.77
CA SER A 34 12.42 -41.57 25.10
C SER A 34 12.95 -40.85 23.84
N LYS A 35 13.58 -41.59 22.91
CA LYS A 35 14.00 -41.06 21.60
C LYS A 35 12.82 -40.61 20.75
N LYS A 36 11.71 -41.38 20.70
CA LYS A 36 10.48 -40.99 20.00
C LYS A 36 9.86 -39.72 20.60
N ARG A 37 9.78 -39.63 21.93
CA ARG A 37 9.25 -38.44 22.62
C ARG A 37 10.13 -37.21 22.39
N ALA A 38 11.46 -37.39 22.41
CA ALA A 38 12.41 -36.33 22.08
C ALA A 38 12.23 -35.88 20.62
N ARG A 39 12.12 -36.81 19.66
CA ARG A 39 11.87 -36.50 18.25
C ARG A 39 10.54 -35.79 18.05
N ARG A 40 9.46 -36.22 18.71
CA ARG A 40 8.13 -35.56 18.66
C ARG A 40 8.18 -34.13 19.22
N ARG A 41 8.88 -33.93 20.34
CA ARG A 41 9.08 -32.59 20.93
C ARG A 41 9.91 -31.70 20.00
N MET A 42 10.96 -32.25 19.39
CA MET A 42 11.78 -31.53 18.42
C MET A 42 10.98 -31.17 17.17
N THR A 43 10.20 -32.10 16.59
CA THR A 43 9.34 -31.78 15.44
C THR A 43 8.28 -30.75 15.78
N ALA A 44 7.67 -30.83 16.97
CA ALA A 44 6.70 -29.85 17.45
C ALA A 44 7.34 -28.47 17.67
N ALA A 45 8.56 -28.41 18.21
CA ALA A 45 9.31 -27.17 18.37
C ALA A 45 9.69 -26.57 17.02
N VAL A 46 10.14 -27.39 16.07
CA VAL A 46 10.45 -26.94 14.69
C VAL A 46 9.19 -26.44 13.98
N SER A 47 8.05 -27.13 14.09
CA SER A 47 6.79 -26.65 13.50
C SER A 47 6.31 -25.37 14.15
N ALA A 48 6.41 -25.25 15.49
CA ALA A 48 6.04 -24.02 16.19
C ALA A 48 6.94 -22.85 15.79
N ALA A 49 8.25 -23.08 15.65
CA ALA A 49 9.19 -22.08 15.16
C ALA A 49 8.88 -21.67 13.71
N ALA A 50 8.56 -22.63 12.83
CA ALA A 50 8.17 -22.33 11.45
C ALA A 50 6.89 -21.49 11.38
N CYS A 51 5.86 -21.83 12.17
CA CYS A 51 4.65 -21.03 12.28
C CYS A 51 4.96 -19.61 12.78
N ALA A 52 5.79 -19.48 13.83
CA ALA A 52 6.17 -18.18 14.37
C ALA A 52 6.88 -17.30 13.32
N VAL A 53 7.77 -17.88 12.51
CA VAL A 53 8.42 -17.17 11.39
C VAL A 53 7.40 -16.71 10.36
N ILE A 54 6.45 -17.56 9.96
CA ILE A 54 5.40 -17.19 9.00
C ILE A 54 4.52 -16.06 9.54
N PHE A 55 4.06 -16.16 10.79
CA PHE A 55 3.28 -15.09 11.43
C PHE A 55 4.07 -13.78 11.54
N SER A 56 5.37 -13.87 11.86
CA SER A 56 6.23 -12.68 11.93
C SER A 56 6.39 -12.04 10.55
N ALA A 57 6.66 -12.84 9.52
CA ALA A 57 6.76 -12.36 8.14
C ALA A 57 5.44 -11.74 7.64
N ALA A 58 4.31 -12.37 7.96
CA ALA A 58 2.98 -11.84 7.63
C ALA A 58 2.70 -10.52 8.37
N ALA A 59 3.03 -10.42 9.65
CA ALA A 59 2.87 -9.19 10.43
C ALA A 59 3.75 -8.05 9.88
N ILE A 60 5.01 -8.35 9.53
CA ILE A 60 5.91 -7.37 8.92
C ILE A 60 5.38 -6.94 7.55
N GLY A 61 4.96 -7.89 6.71
CA GLY A 61 4.38 -7.61 5.39
C GLY A 61 3.11 -6.75 5.50
N TRP A 62 2.24 -7.06 6.45
CA TRP A 62 1.04 -6.27 6.73
C TRP A 62 1.39 -4.83 7.11
N ASN A 63 2.35 -4.64 8.03
CA ASN A 63 2.79 -3.29 8.42
C ASN A 63 3.36 -2.52 7.23
N ILE A 64 4.22 -3.12 6.41
CA ILE A 64 4.80 -2.46 5.23
C ILE A 64 3.72 -2.06 4.22
N TYR A 65 2.70 -2.91 4.04
CA TYR A 65 1.62 -2.64 3.10
C TYR A 65 0.72 -1.48 3.57
N TYR A 66 0.34 -1.44 4.85
CA TYR A 66 -0.60 -0.44 5.38
C TYR A 66 0.06 0.82 5.96
N THR A 67 1.39 0.98 5.85
CA THR A 67 2.06 2.21 6.27
C THR A 67 2.01 3.25 5.14
N PRO A 68 1.30 4.38 5.32
CA PRO A 68 1.35 5.48 4.36
C PRO A 68 2.75 6.12 4.37
N VAL A 69 3.26 6.43 3.18
CA VAL A 69 4.55 7.10 2.95
C VAL A 69 4.34 8.46 2.30
N TYR A 70 3.24 8.62 1.57
CA TYR A 70 2.82 9.87 0.94
C TYR A 70 1.41 10.23 1.40
N ALA A 71 1.11 11.52 1.39
CA ALA A 71 -0.21 12.08 1.61
C ALA A 71 -0.61 12.90 0.38
N LEU A 72 -1.83 12.70 -0.10
CA LEU A 72 -2.41 13.46 -1.22
C LEU A 72 -3.70 14.09 -0.74
N GLY A 73 -3.70 15.42 -0.62
CA GLY A 73 -4.83 16.24 -0.25
C GLY A 73 -5.58 16.70 -1.49
N ILE A 74 -6.91 16.66 -1.46
CA ILE A 74 -7.78 17.15 -2.53
C ILE A 74 -8.73 18.16 -1.90
N ASP A 75 -8.66 19.40 -2.37
CA ASP A 75 -9.35 20.55 -1.81
C ASP A 75 -10.23 21.23 -2.88
N ILE A 76 -11.51 20.87 -2.85
CA ILE A 76 -12.60 21.48 -3.65
C ILE A 76 -13.73 21.96 -2.72
N ASN A 77 -14.09 21.11 -1.76
CA ASN A 77 -15.41 20.90 -1.15
C ASN A 77 -16.14 19.78 -1.91
N PRO A 78 -15.96 18.50 -1.55
CA PRO A 78 -15.31 17.96 -0.34
C PRO A 78 -13.79 18.19 -0.24
N SER A 79 -13.25 18.14 0.99
CA SER A 79 -11.82 18.21 1.30
C SER A 79 -11.37 16.89 1.95
N LEU A 80 -10.39 16.22 1.31
CA LEU A 80 -9.96 14.86 1.62
C LEU A 80 -8.44 14.75 1.65
N GLU A 81 -7.91 13.81 2.43
CA GLU A 81 -6.51 13.37 2.39
C GLU A 81 -6.43 11.86 2.22
N LEU A 82 -5.68 11.44 1.20
CA LEU A 82 -5.38 10.05 0.89
C LEU A 82 -3.98 9.73 1.44
N GLY A 83 -3.89 8.74 2.31
CA GLY A 83 -2.59 8.16 2.69
C GLY A 83 -2.21 7.05 1.71
N ILE A 84 -1.08 7.21 1.05
CA ILE A 84 -0.60 6.36 -0.03
C ILE A 84 0.65 5.63 0.43
N ASN A 85 0.68 4.30 0.25
CA ASN A 85 1.83 3.49 0.64
C ASN A 85 2.95 3.54 -0.42
N ARG A 86 4.06 2.84 -0.14
CA ARG A 86 5.21 2.74 -1.07
C ARG A 86 4.92 2.04 -2.41
N PHE A 87 3.75 1.44 -2.56
CA PHE A 87 3.32 0.74 -3.76
C PHE A 87 2.34 1.58 -4.58
N ASP A 88 2.25 2.89 -4.31
CA ASP A 88 1.35 3.84 -4.98
C ASP A 88 -0.14 3.51 -4.75
N ILE A 89 -0.45 2.77 -3.68
CA ILE A 89 -1.81 2.33 -3.31
C ILE A 89 -2.37 3.18 -2.16
N VAL A 90 -3.63 3.58 -2.27
CA VAL A 90 -4.38 4.27 -1.22
C VAL A 90 -4.69 3.29 -0.08
N VAL A 91 -4.13 3.55 1.10
CA VAL A 91 -4.32 2.72 2.31
C VAL A 91 -5.16 3.39 3.39
N SER A 92 -5.37 4.71 3.29
CA SER A 92 -6.22 5.47 4.20
C SER A 92 -6.86 6.66 3.48
N VAL A 93 -8.03 7.08 3.97
CA VAL A 93 -8.81 8.20 3.46
C VAL A 93 -9.34 8.95 4.68
N THR A 94 -9.09 10.25 4.75
CA THR A 94 -9.47 11.13 5.86
C THR A 94 -10.20 12.34 5.30
N GLY A 95 -11.39 12.65 5.82
CA GLY A 95 -12.13 13.88 5.47
C GLY A 95 -11.77 15.05 6.38
N TYR A 96 -11.65 16.25 5.81
CA TYR A 96 -11.34 17.50 6.51
C TYR A 96 -12.51 18.48 6.62
N ASN A 97 -13.62 18.20 5.93
CA ASN A 97 -14.90 18.92 6.06
C ASN A 97 -16.06 17.92 6.10
N GLU A 98 -17.28 18.39 6.38
CA GLU A 98 -18.47 17.52 6.49
C GLU A 98 -18.70 16.69 5.22
N ASP A 99 -18.65 17.32 4.04
CA ASP A 99 -18.78 16.64 2.75
C ASP A 99 -17.66 15.62 2.52
N GLY A 100 -16.44 15.92 2.96
CA GLY A 100 -15.27 15.07 2.83
C GLY A 100 -15.34 13.88 3.77
N ILE A 101 -15.90 14.03 4.98
CA ILE A 101 -16.16 12.90 5.88
C ILE A 101 -17.19 11.97 5.24
N ALA A 102 -18.28 12.51 4.70
CA ALA A 102 -19.29 11.72 4.00
C ALA A 102 -18.74 11.02 2.75
N LEU A 103 -17.87 11.69 1.98
CA LEU A 103 -17.23 11.09 0.82
C LEU A 103 -16.19 10.03 1.22
N ALA A 104 -15.42 10.25 2.29
CA ALA A 104 -14.45 9.28 2.80
C ALA A 104 -15.10 7.97 3.29
N GLU A 105 -16.32 8.04 3.81
CA GLU A 105 -17.08 6.87 4.26
C GLU A 105 -17.75 6.11 3.12
N SER A 106 -18.14 6.82 2.06
CA SER A 106 -18.92 6.26 0.94
C SER A 106 -18.06 5.83 -0.26
N ALA A 107 -16.88 6.44 -0.45
CA ALA A 107 -16.02 6.18 -1.59
C ALA A 107 -15.23 4.86 -1.46
N ASP A 108 -15.41 3.95 -2.42
CA ASP A 108 -14.65 2.70 -2.50
C ASP A 108 -13.31 2.90 -3.23
N ILE A 109 -12.42 3.70 -2.62
CA ILE A 109 -11.11 4.06 -3.20
C ILE A 109 -9.92 3.43 -2.46
N LYS A 110 -10.16 2.70 -1.37
CA LYS A 110 -9.11 1.99 -0.62
C LYS A 110 -8.61 0.79 -1.42
N ASN A 111 -7.30 0.58 -1.40
CA ASN A 111 -6.59 -0.43 -2.19
C ASN A 111 -6.54 -0.18 -3.71
N MET A 112 -6.97 1.00 -4.19
CA MET A 112 -6.75 1.45 -5.57
C MET A 112 -5.40 2.15 -5.70
N SER A 113 -4.89 2.27 -6.93
CA SER A 113 -3.77 3.18 -7.20
C SER A 113 -4.22 4.63 -6.90
N TYR A 114 -3.30 5.50 -6.48
CA TYR A 114 -3.68 6.89 -6.18
C TYR A 114 -4.22 7.64 -7.42
N THR A 115 -3.73 7.31 -8.62
CA THR A 115 -4.23 7.90 -9.87
C THR A 115 -5.66 7.46 -10.17
N ASP A 116 -5.98 6.17 -10.01
CA ASP A 116 -7.33 5.67 -10.22
C ASP A 116 -8.29 6.19 -9.14
N ALA A 117 -7.80 6.34 -7.89
CA ALA A 117 -8.57 6.91 -6.80
C ALA A 117 -8.91 8.39 -7.05
N VAL A 118 -7.95 9.19 -7.54
CA VAL A 118 -8.19 10.58 -7.94
C VAL A 118 -9.20 10.65 -9.09
N ASP A 119 -9.03 9.84 -10.14
CA ASP A 119 -9.99 9.79 -11.27
C ASP A 119 -11.40 9.37 -10.81
N THR A 120 -11.49 8.38 -9.93
CA THR A 120 -12.76 7.92 -9.34
C THR A 120 -13.43 9.03 -8.51
N LEU A 121 -12.66 9.76 -7.71
CA LEU A 121 -13.17 10.87 -6.91
C LEU A 121 -13.67 12.01 -7.79
N LEU A 122 -12.88 12.44 -8.78
CA LEU A 122 -13.25 13.51 -9.70
C LEU A 122 -14.46 13.15 -10.57
N ASN A 123 -14.68 11.85 -10.81
CA ASN A 123 -15.86 11.36 -11.53
C ASN A 123 -17.07 11.09 -10.64
N SER A 124 -16.96 11.20 -9.31
CA SER A 124 -18.07 10.99 -8.40
C SER A 124 -19.07 12.14 -8.44
N ASP A 125 -20.35 11.84 -8.24
CA ASP A 125 -21.42 12.85 -8.24
C ASP A 125 -21.18 13.93 -7.16
N ALA A 126 -20.63 13.51 -6.01
CA ALA A 126 -20.30 14.39 -4.89
C ALA A 126 -19.23 15.45 -5.24
N VAL A 127 -18.34 15.18 -6.19
CA VAL A 127 -17.33 16.14 -6.65
C VAL A 127 -17.84 16.89 -7.89
N LYS A 128 -18.54 16.20 -8.79
CA LYS A 128 -19.12 16.78 -10.02
C LYS A 128 -20.07 17.94 -9.74
N GLU A 129 -20.86 17.86 -8.68
CA GLU A 129 -21.75 18.96 -8.26
C GLU A 129 -21.00 20.29 -8.07
N TYR A 130 -19.73 20.23 -7.63
CA TYR A 130 -18.89 21.40 -7.43
C TYR A 130 -18.08 21.77 -8.67
N THR A 131 -17.54 20.79 -9.39
CA THR A 131 -16.71 21.06 -10.57
C THR A 131 -17.51 21.51 -11.79
N ASP A 132 -18.76 21.06 -11.95
CA ASP A 132 -19.65 21.50 -13.04
C ASP A 132 -20.02 22.99 -12.91
N GLY A 133 -19.93 23.56 -11.70
CA GLY A 133 -20.04 24.98 -11.42
C GLY A 133 -18.79 25.80 -11.73
N GLY A 134 -17.71 25.16 -12.20
CA GLY A 134 -16.41 25.79 -12.48
C GLY A 134 -15.52 25.99 -11.25
N ALA A 135 -15.68 25.20 -10.19
CA ALA A 135 -14.80 25.26 -9.02
C ALA A 135 -13.43 24.64 -9.34
N ASP A 136 -12.32 25.37 -9.07
CA ASP A 136 -10.99 24.80 -9.30
C ASP A 136 -10.62 23.79 -8.22
N VAL A 137 -10.02 22.70 -8.68
CA VAL A 137 -9.50 21.62 -7.84
C VAL A 137 -8.07 21.91 -7.44
N VAL A 138 -7.78 21.90 -6.13
CA VAL A 138 -6.40 21.94 -5.64
C VAL A 138 -6.01 20.57 -5.12
N VAL A 139 -4.91 20.03 -5.63
CA VAL A 139 -4.32 18.78 -5.17
C VAL A 139 -2.96 19.06 -4.55
N THR A 140 -2.77 18.68 -3.29
CA THR A 140 -1.49 18.85 -2.58
C THR A 140 -0.85 17.50 -2.34
N VAL A 141 0.41 17.32 -2.73
CA VAL A 141 1.15 16.08 -2.49
C VAL A 141 2.27 16.32 -1.47
N ASN A 142 2.38 15.43 -0.49
CA ASN A 142 3.42 15.47 0.54
C ASN A 142 4.00 14.07 0.78
N GLY A 143 5.28 13.99 1.16
CA GLY A 143 5.90 12.80 1.73
C GLY A 143 7.04 12.20 0.92
N GLY A 144 7.56 11.06 1.41
CA GLY A 144 8.68 10.31 0.82
C GLY A 144 9.87 11.17 0.38
N SER A 145 10.17 11.18 -0.93
CA SER A 145 11.23 12.00 -1.52
C SER A 145 10.64 13.10 -2.40
N GLU A 146 11.34 14.23 -2.51
CA GLU A 146 10.96 15.33 -3.41
C GLU A 146 10.82 14.86 -4.87
N SER A 147 11.70 13.95 -5.32
CA SER A 147 11.63 13.36 -6.67
C SER A 147 10.30 12.65 -6.91
N LYS A 148 9.87 11.76 -5.99
CA LYS A 148 8.62 11.02 -6.16
C LYS A 148 7.40 11.92 -5.97
N THR A 149 7.48 12.92 -5.09
CA THR A 149 6.44 13.95 -4.95
C THR A 149 6.25 14.70 -6.27
N GLY A 150 7.33 15.13 -6.92
CA GLY A 150 7.27 15.77 -8.24
C GLY A 150 6.70 14.87 -9.34
N GLU A 151 7.05 13.58 -9.35
CA GLU A 151 6.44 12.59 -10.25
C GLU A 151 4.93 12.45 -10.03
N MET A 152 4.49 12.39 -8.76
CA MET A 152 3.07 12.28 -8.42
C MET A 152 2.28 13.52 -8.82
N VAL A 153 2.83 14.72 -8.57
CA VAL A 153 2.25 15.98 -9.03
C VAL A 153 2.08 15.95 -10.55
N THR A 154 3.14 15.61 -11.28
CA THR A 154 3.14 15.56 -12.74
C THR A 154 2.10 14.55 -13.27
N ALA A 155 2.02 13.36 -12.65
CA ALA A 155 1.08 12.32 -13.05
C ALA A 155 -0.39 12.72 -12.83
N VAL A 156 -0.68 13.43 -11.73
CA VAL A 156 -2.04 13.89 -11.45
C VAL A 156 -2.43 15.02 -12.40
N GLU A 157 -1.55 16.01 -12.60
CA GLU A 157 -1.78 17.13 -13.52
C GLU A 157 -1.96 16.70 -14.97
N SER A 158 -1.15 15.76 -15.47
CA SER A 158 -1.22 15.33 -16.87
C SER A 158 -2.53 14.61 -17.18
N CYS A 159 -3.08 13.87 -16.22
CA CYS A 159 -4.36 13.18 -16.38
C CYS A 159 -5.57 14.13 -16.41
N HIS A 160 -5.48 15.31 -15.77
CA HIS A 160 -6.63 16.20 -15.62
C HIS A 160 -6.35 17.65 -16.01
N SER A 161 -5.40 17.90 -16.92
CA SER A 161 -4.99 19.25 -17.34
C SER A 161 -6.14 20.09 -17.93
N ALA A 162 -7.21 19.44 -18.40
CA ALA A 162 -8.39 20.09 -18.96
C ALA A 162 -9.43 20.53 -17.91
N SER A 163 -9.26 20.17 -16.63
CA SER A 163 -10.28 20.32 -15.58
C SER A 163 -10.10 21.54 -14.66
N GLY A 164 -9.14 22.42 -14.94
CA GLY A 164 -8.81 23.54 -14.04
C GLY A 164 -8.21 23.08 -12.71
N MET A 165 -7.63 21.88 -12.69
CA MET A 165 -6.97 21.33 -11.52
C MET A 165 -5.53 21.84 -11.40
N HIS A 166 -5.12 22.21 -10.19
CA HIS A 166 -3.77 22.67 -9.85
C HIS A 166 -3.16 21.72 -8.84
N CYS A 167 -1.98 21.18 -9.13
CA CYS A 167 -1.30 20.27 -8.24
C CYS A 167 0.06 20.82 -7.80
N TYR A 168 0.44 20.57 -6.56
CA TYR A 168 1.74 21.01 -6.05
C TYR A 168 2.26 20.15 -4.91
N GLY A 169 3.57 20.19 -4.73
CA GLY A 169 4.25 19.57 -3.60
C GLY A 169 4.24 20.46 -2.36
N MET A 170 4.09 19.86 -1.18
CA MET A 170 4.20 20.51 0.13
C MET A 170 5.29 19.82 0.97
N SER A 171 6.03 20.62 1.75
CA SER A 171 7.04 20.11 2.69
C SER A 171 6.40 19.26 3.80
N SER A 172 7.19 18.37 4.41
CA SER A 172 6.67 17.53 5.52
C SER A 172 6.35 18.36 6.75
N GLU A 173 7.16 19.39 6.98
CA GLU A 173 6.98 20.36 8.05
C GLU A 173 5.63 21.10 7.91
N ASP A 174 5.33 21.60 6.71
CA ASP A 174 4.07 22.30 6.43
C ASP A 174 2.85 21.36 6.54
N ALA A 175 2.98 20.13 6.04
CA ALA A 175 1.90 19.16 6.10
C ALA A 175 1.60 18.72 7.55
N ASP A 176 2.63 18.56 8.38
CA ASP A 176 2.46 18.25 9.80
C ASP A 176 1.87 19.43 10.57
N GLU A 177 2.28 20.65 10.25
CA GLU A 177 1.69 21.86 10.86
C GLU A 177 0.21 22.01 10.45
N ALA A 178 -0.14 21.78 9.18
CA ALA A 178 -1.53 21.75 8.70
C ALA A 178 -2.40 20.81 9.54
N ARG A 179 -1.94 19.56 9.73
CA ARG A 179 -2.63 18.55 10.55
C ARG A 179 -2.76 18.99 12.01
N SER A 180 -1.71 19.59 12.58
CA SER A 180 -1.71 20.05 13.97
C SER A 180 -2.74 21.17 14.21
N LEU A 181 -3.01 21.97 13.18
CA LEU A 181 -3.98 23.06 13.18
C LEU A 181 -5.38 22.61 12.72
N GLY A 182 -5.58 21.33 12.37
CA GLY A 182 -6.85 20.82 11.87
C GLY A 182 -7.21 21.36 10.47
N LEU A 183 -6.23 21.82 9.70
CA LEU A 183 -6.42 22.33 8.35
C LEU A 183 -6.07 21.25 7.33
N SER A 184 -6.81 21.21 6.23
CA SER A 184 -6.36 20.46 5.05
C SER A 184 -5.09 21.09 4.47
N MET A 185 -4.31 20.31 3.72
CA MET A 185 -3.06 20.79 3.15
C MET A 185 -3.27 21.98 2.19
N GLY A 186 -4.34 21.99 1.39
CA GLY A 186 -4.69 23.13 0.54
C GLY A 186 -5.09 24.37 1.35
N LYS A 187 -5.89 24.21 2.41
CA LYS A 187 -6.24 25.32 3.31
C LYS A 187 -5.02 25.89 4.02
N TYR A 188 -4.10 25.04 4.46
CA TYR A 188 -2.86 25.49 5.08
C TYR A 188 -1.97 26.26 4.09
N GLY A 189 -1.89 25.82 2.84
CA GLY A 189 -1.24 26.59 1.77
C GLY A 189 -1.83 27.99 1.62
N ALA A 190 -3.16 28.09 1.57
CA ALA A 190 -3.86 29.38 1.49
C ALA A 190 -3.65 30.24 2.75
N TYR A 191 -3.62 29.64 3.93
CA TYR A 191 -3.31 30.32 5.20
C TYR A 191 -1.92 30.97 5.19
N LEU A 192 -0.89 30.23 4.73
CA LEU A 192 0.46 30.76 4.61
C LEU A 192 0.52 31.93 3.62
N GLU A 193 -0.25 31.88 2.54
CA GLU A 193 -0.33 32.98 1.58
C GLU A 193 -1.01 34.21 2.20
N LEU A 194 -2.17 34.02 2.84
CA LEU A 194 -2.92 35.11 3.48
C LEU A 194 -2.10 35.82 4.55
N LYS A 195 -1.30 35.08 5.33
CA LYS A 195 -0.39 35.66 6.34
C LYS A 195 0.60 36.69 5.80
N LYS A 196 0.91 36.67 4.50
CA LYS A 196 1.78 37.68 3.87
C LYS A 196 1.11 39.06 3.77
N TYR A 197 -0.22 39.09 3.72
CA TYR A 197 -1.04 40.29 3.55
C TYR A 197 -1.76 40.69 4.83
N ASP A 198 -2.17 39.70 5.62
CA ASP A 198 -2.90 39.85 6.87
C ASP A 198 -2.21 39.02 7.98
N PRO A 199 -1.22 39.60 8.68
CA PRO A 199 -0.45 38.86 9.69
C PRO A 199 -1.26 38.40 10.91
N ASP A 200 -2.43 38.98 11.14
CA ASP A 200 -3.28 38.70 12.30
C ASP A 200 -4.27 37.55 12.03
N ILE A 201 -4.35 37.06 10.79
CA ILE A 201 -5.25 35.94 10.43
C ILE A 201 -4.89 34.67 11.22
N THR A 202 -5.92 34.02 11.77
CA THR A 202 -5.76 32.81 12.58
C THR A 202 -6.11 31.54 11.82
N ALA A 203 -5.57 30.41 12.26
CA ALA A 203 -5.90 29.11 11.68
C ALA A 203 -7.39 28.77 11.85
N ASP A 204 -8.00 29.14 12.99
CA ASP A 204 -9.43 28.92 13.26
C ASP A 204 -10.32 29.71 12.28
N GLU A 205 -9.94 30.94 11.96
CA GLU A 205 -10.63 31.73 10.93
C GLU A 205 -10.56 31.05 9.57
N VAL A 206 -9.37 30.61 9.16
CA VAL A 206 -9.19 29.87 7.89
C VAL A 206 -9.97 28.56 7.87
N ALA A 207 -10.02 27.84 8.99
CA ALA A 207 -10.77 26.59 9.09
C ALA A 207 -12.25 26.79 8.77
N SER A 208 -12.83 27.91 9.23
CA SER A 208 -14.23 28.27 9.01
C SER A 208 -14.57 28.75 7.59
N MET A 209 -13.56 29.15 6.80
CA MET A 209 -13.73 29.63 5.44
C MET A 209 -13.75 28.48 4.42
N THR A 210 -14.46 28.65 3.30
CA THR A 210 -14.33 27.74 2.17
C THR A 210 -13.04 28.02 1.40
N MET A 211 -12.53 27.02 0.66
CA MET A 211 -11.37 27.25 -0.22
C MET A 211 -11.63 28.36 -1.24
N ARG A 212 -12.86 28.48 -1.74
CA ARG A 212 -13.28 29.58 -2.62
C ARG A 212 -13.15 30.93 -1.93
N ASP A 213 -13.65 31.07 -0.70
CA ASP A 213 -13.55 32.33 0.06
C ASP A 213 -12.09 32.70 0.34
N LEU A 214 -11.24 31.70 0.64
CA LEU A 214 -9.80 31.90 0.84
C LEU A 214 -9.13 32.42 -0.43
N ARG A 215 -9.40 31.81 -1.60
CA ARG A 215 -8.88 32.27 -2.89
C ARG A 215 -9.38 33.67 -3.25
N GLU A 216 -10.67 33.94 -3.08
CA GLU A 216 -11.25 35.28 -3.32
C GLU A 216 -10.59 36.34 -2.42
N ARG A 217 -10.32 36.01 -1.15
CA ARG A 217 -9.63 36.89 -0.22
C ARG A 217 -8.17 37.12 -0.65
N ILE A 218 -7.43 36.08 -1.03
CA ILE A 218 -6.05 36.24 -1.53
C ILE A 218 -6.04 37.10 -2.80
N LYS A 219 -6.92 36.80 -3.76
CA LYS A 219 -7.07 37.57 -5.00
C LYS A 219 -7.37 39.05 -4.76
N SER A 220 -8.14 39.36 -3.71
CA SER A 220 -8.43 40.75 -3.35
C SER A 220 -7.19 41.54 -2.90
N TYR A 221 -6.18 40.85 -2.34
CA TYR A 221 -4.90 41.45 -1.93
C TYR A 221 -3.84 41.42 -3.03
N SER A 222 -3.70 40.28 -3.74
CA SER A 222 -2.66 40.07 -4.75
C SER A 222 -3.02 40.68 -6.11
N GLY A 223 -4.31 40.80 -6.43
CA GLY A 223 -4.80 41.16 -7.76
C GLY A 223 -4.79 40.01 -8.78
N GLU A 224 -4.30 38.83 -8.41
CA GLU A 224 -4.15 37.65 -9.27
C GLU A 224 -4.85 36.43 -8.66
N ASP A 225 -5.26 35.48 -9.49
CA ASP A 225 -5.80 34.20 -9.01
C ASP A 225 -4.70 33.42 -8.26
N TYR A 226 -5.03 32.96 -7.06
CA TYR A 226 -4.10 32.20 -6.23
C TYR A 226 -4.18 30.70 -6.55
N TYR A 227 -3.06 30.16 -7.00
CA TYR A 227 -2.82 28.74 -7.05
C TYR A 227 -1.50 28.41 -6.34
N PRO A 228 -1.52 27.50 -5.36
CA PRO A 228 -0.31 27.09 -4.67
C PRO A 228 0.67 26.41 -5.64
N GLY A 229 1.98 26.60 -5.44
CA GLY A 229 3.02 25.93 -6.23
C GLY A 229 3.50 26.64 -7.50
N GLY A 230 3.32 27.96 -7.62
CA GLY A 230 3.83 28.80 -8.71
C GLY A 230 5.36 28.79 -8.83
N GLY A 231 5.94 27.69 -9.32
CA GLY A 231 7.37 27.46 -9.45
C GLY A 231 7.71 26.06 -9.97
N GLN A 232 7.78 25.93 -11.30
CA GLN A 232 8.48 24.90 -12.10
C GLN A 232 7.91 23.46 -12.14
N GLY A 233 7.52 23.00 -13.35
CA GLY A 233 7.29 21.58 -13.58
C GLY A 233 6.61 21.16 -14.89
N ALA A 234 6.90 21.77 -16.03
CA ALA A 234 6.41 21.24 -17.31
C ALA A 234 7.12 19.92 -17.69
N ALA A 235 6.38 18.81 -17.78
CA ALA A 235 6.72 17.67 -18.65
C ALA A 235 5.48 16.79 -18.86
N GLY A 236 5.04 16.67 -20.11
CA GLY A 236 3.96 15.76 -20.50
C GLY A 236 4.38 14.30 -20.29
N GLY A 237 3.74 13.63 -19.33
CA GLY A 237 3.79 12.19 -19.14
C GLY A 237 2.48 11.57 -19.63
N GLU A 238 2.57 10.68 -20.62
CA GLU A 238 1.45 9.86 -21.09
C GLU A 238 0.95 8.95 -19.96
N CYS A 239 -0.37 8.87 -19.83
CA CYS A 239 -1.07 8.06 -18.84
C CYS A 239 -0.76 6.56 -19.07
N ALA A 240 0.12 5.96 -18.25
CA ALA A 240 0.35 4.52 -18.28
C ALA A 240 -0.70 3.78 -17.43
N GLY A 241 -1.92 3.70 -17.95
CA GLY A 241 -2.94 2.80 -17.44
C GLY A 241 -2.73 1.39 -17.99
N ASP A 242 -1.87 0.59 -17.35
CA ASP A 242 -1.80 -0.85 -17.59
C ASP A 242 -1.71 -1.63 -16.27
N GLY A 243 -2.83 -1.65 -15.56
CA GLY A 243 -3.09 -2.60 -14.48
C GLY A 243 -3.39 -4.00 -15.04
N ALA A 244 -2.37 -4.71 -15.51
CA ALA A 244 -2.47 -6.13 -15.85
C ALA A 244 -1.86 -7.00 -14.74
N GLY A 245 -2.74 -7.58 -13.93
CA GLY A 245 -2.37 -8.45 -12.80
C GLY A 245 -1.47 -9.62 -13.20
N ALA A 246 -0.44 -9.84 -12.41
CA ALA A 246 0.46 -11.00 -12.50
C ALA A 246 -0.30 -12.31 -12.21
N ARG A 247 -0.74 -13.00 -13.26
CA ARG A 247 -1.11 -14.43 -13.19
C ARG A 247 0.11 -15.26 -13.57
N ASN A 248 0.80 -15.75 -12.55
CA ASN A 248 1.88 -16.72 -12.70
C ASN A 248 1.28 -18.09 -13.05
N GLY A 249 1.38 -18.50 -14.31
CA GLY A 249 0.90 -19.78 -14.82
C GLY A 249 1.96 -20.46 -15.67
N ASN A 250 2.78 -21.30 -15.02
CA ASN A 250 3.67 -22.24 -15.72
C ASN A 250 2.83 -23.27 -16.48
N GLY A 251 2.93 -23.27 -17.80
CA GLY A 251 2.33 -24.27 -18.67
C GLY A 251 3.17 -24.49 -19.92
N ALA A 252 4.08 -25.46 -19.87
CA ALA A 252 4.78 -25.97 -21.03
C ALA A 252 3.79 -26.71 -21.94
N GLY A 253 3.72 -26.34 -23.21
CA GLY A 253 2.87 -26.99 -24.20
C GLY A 253 3.38 -26.73 -25.60
N ALA A 254 4.15 -27.69 -26.14
CA ALA A 254 4.53 -27.75 -27.54
C ALA A 254 3.28 -27.91 -28.43
N GLN A 255 3.26 -27.26 -29.59
CA GLN A 255 2.50 -27.72 -30.75
C GLN A 255 3.00 -27.09 -32.06
N ASN A 256 3.47 -27.98 -32.95
CA ASN A 256 3.60 -27.77 -34.38
C ASN A 256 2.22 -27.53 -35.01
N GLY A 257 2.14 -26.67 -36.02
CA GLY A 257 0.93 -26.44 -36.80
C GLY A 257 1.21 -25.86 -38.18
N SER A 258 1.53 -26.73 -39.12
CA SER A 258 1.59 -26.44 -40.56
C SER A 258 0.18 -26.19 -41.11
N GLY A 259 0.01 -25.17 -41.96
CA GLY A 259 -1.20 -25.03 -42.76
C GLY A 259 -1.34 -23.66 -43.40
N HIS A 260 -1.03 -23.56 -44.69
CA HIS A 260 -1.54 -22.48 -45.54
C HIS A 260 -2.19 -23.12 -46.77
N HIS A 261 -3.51 -22.97 -46.80
CA HIS A 261 -4.38 -23.39 -47.89
C HIS A 261 -4.76 -22.17 -48.73
N HIS A 262 -4.81 -22.40 -50.03
CA HIS A 262 -5.24 -21.51 -51.09
C HIS A 262 -6.62 -20.85 -50.89
N GLY A 263 -6.79 -19.68 -51.51
CA GLY A 263 -7.91 -19.51 -52.47
C GLY A 263 -8.68 -18.19 -52.45
N ARG A 264 -8.43 -17.38 -53.49
CA ARG A 264 -9.35 -16.59 -54.35
C ARG A 264 -10.47 -15.73 -53.73
N HIS A 265 -10.56 -14.48 -54.16
CA HIS A 265 -11.38 -13.95 -55.27
C HIS A 265 -10.98 -12.46 -55.44
N SER A 266 -10.47 -12.00 -56.58
CA SER A 266 -11.17 -11.60 -57.82
C SER A 266 -12.00 -10.33 -57.66
N GLU A 267 -11.43 -9.26 -58.24
CA GLU A 267 -12.03 -8.04 -58.84
C GLU A 267 -12.88 -7.11 -57.97
#